data_AF-A0A0B1Z0P3-F1
#
_entry.id   AF-A0A0B1Z0P3-F1
#
_cell.length_a   1.000
_cell.length_b   1.000
_cell.length_c   1.000
_cell.angle_alpha   90.00
_cell.angle_beta   90.00
_cell.angle_gamma   90.00
#
_symmetry.space_group_name_H-M   'P 1'
#
loop_
_entity.id
_entity.type
_entity.pdbx_description
1 polymer ?
#
loop_
_entity_poly.entity_id
_entity_poly.type
_entity_poly.pdbx_seq_one_letter_code
_entity_poly.pdbx_strand_id
1 'polypeptide(L)'
;MYAPLFASYSQRLAALKKTRVDFAVQVLLGEALEELETSPYHLYLNARDTIAGTEVVSSVTLFDEALACVQRQVGPTYTQGTHQIFSKRYSFAPEDRIKGLDVIGFEKIVMDIVSSLTEEPSIDLSRPALRSLAVEDLESILKSHLPGVGLNETYVTGFGSDDLGGRIITSSRKLVDYLLAHFDDDDIPFHAKGGHQAVYTQAFSEEATHIHPQLTIAHLNDLLIRIVPDLLS
;
A
#
# COMPACT_ATOMS: atom_id res chain seq x y z
N MET A 1 -5.57 19.57 10.42
CA MET A 1 -4.65 18.55 9.88
C MET A 1 -3.63 18.23 10.97
N TYR A 2 -3.41 16.95 11.30
CA TYR A 2 -2.44 16.56 12.32
C TYR A 2 -1.02 17.01 11.95
N ALA A 3 -0.19 17.23 12.96
CA ALA A 3 1.24 17.40 12.73
C ALA A 3 1.80 16.10 12.11
N PRO A 4 2.80 16.19 11.22
CA PRO A 4 3.47 15.01 10.69
C PRO A 4 3.96 14.10 11.82
N LEU A 5 3.68 12.80 11.72
CA LEU A 5 4.15 11.81 12.71
C LEU A 5 5.68 11.60 12.66
N PHE A 6 6.30 12.04 11.56
CA PHE A 6 7.74 11.99 11.34
C PHE A 6 8.24 13.38 10.95
N ALA A 7 9.36 13.80 11.53
CA ALA A 7 10.00 15.09 11.28
C ALA A 7 10.79 15.11 9.96
N SER A 8 11.12 13.95 9.39
CA SER A 8 11.84 13.84 8.13
C SER A 8 11.59 12.51 7.42
N TYR A 9 11.90 12.48 6.12
CA TYR A 9 11.87 11.25 5.33
C TYR A 9 12.78 10.16 5.93
N SER A 10 14.00 10.50 6.33
CA SER A 10 14.93 9.53 6.92
C SER A 10 14.41 8.93 8.23
N GLN A 11 13.73 9.72 9.07
CA GLN A 11 13.11 9.21 10.29
C GLN A 11 11.96 8.24 9.96
N ARG A 12 11.15 8.59 8.97
CA ARG A 12 10.05 7.74 8.50
C ARG A 12 10.57 6.44 7.91
N LEU A 13 11.60 6.49 7.07
CA LEU A 13 12.24 5.29 6.50
C LEU A 13 12.82 4.40 7.58
N ALA A 14 13.49 4.98 8.59
CA ALA A 14 14.02 4.22 9.71
C ALA A 14 12.93 3.54 10.56
N ALA A 15 11.75 4.14 10.66
CA ALA A 15 10.58 3.51 11.29
C ALA A 15 9.99 2.41 10.39
N LEU A 16 9.87 2.67 9.08
CA LEU A 16 9.37 1.72 8.09
C LEU A 16 10.19 0.42 8.08
N LYS A 17 11.51 0.53 8.20
CA LYS A 17 12.42 -0.62 8.31
C LYS A 17 12.23 -1.50 9.55
N LYS A 18 11.50 -1.03 10.55
CA LYS A 18 11.13 -1.80 11.75
C LYS A 18 9.75 -2.45 11.63
N THR A 19 9.06 -2.23 10.52
CA THR A 19 7.79 -2.88 10.21
C THR A 19 8.03 -4.19 9.46
N ARG A 20 6.96 -4.80 8.94
CA ARG A 20 7.04 -6.00 8.12
C ARG A 20 7.45 -5.67 6.68
N VAL A 21 8.29 -6.51 6.08
CA VAL A 21 8.86 -6.27 4.75
C VAL A 21 7.82 -6.08 3.64
N ASP A 22 6.74 -6.86 3.65
CA ASP A 22 5.64 -6.73 2.70
C ASP A 22 4.96 -5.36 2.80
N PHE A 23 4.64 -4.91 4.01
CA PHE A 23 4.08 -3.59 4.25
C PHE A 23 5.05 -2.47 3.84
N ALA A 24 6.34 -2.60 4.17
CA ALA A 24 7.36 -1.62 3.79
C ALA A 24 7.49 -1.46 2.26
N VAL A 25 7.49 -2.57 1.54
CA VAL A 25 7.49 -2.57 0.07
C VAL A 25 6.22 -1.95 -0.47
N GLN A 26 5.06 -2.29 0.10
CA GLN A 26 3.77 -1.75 -0.31
C GLN A 26 3.71 -0.23 -0.17
N VAL A 27 4.23 0.32 0.93
CA VAL A 27 4.31 1.77 1.18
C VAL A 27 5.17 2.46 0.12
N LEU A 28 6.42 2.01 -0.06
CA LEU A 28 7.35 2.69 -0.97
C LEU A 28 6.93 2.55 -2.43
N LEU A 29 6.44 1.38 -2.82
CA LEU A 29 5.94 1.14 -4.18
C LEU A 29 4.66 1.94 -4.44
N GLY A 30 3.73 1.97 -3.48
CA GLY A 30 2.49 2.74 -3.60
C GLY A 30 2.75 4.24 -3.73
N GLU A 31 3.74 4.78 -3.01
CA GLU A 31 4.19 6.17 -3.13
C GLU A 31 4.84 6.46 -4.49
N ALA A 32 5.70 5.57 -4.97
CA ALA A 32 6.35 5.73 -6.27
C ALA A 32 5.35 5.65 -7.45
N LEU A 33 4.24 4.93 -7.27
CA LEU A 33 3.20 4.76 -8.28
C LEU A 33 1.99 5.68 -8.09
N GLU A 34 2.08 6.63 -7.16
CA GLU A 34 0.96 7.51 -6.79
C GLU A 34 0.37 8.26 -8.00
N GLU A 35 1.23 8.75 -8.90
CA GLU A 35 0.80 9.51 -10.10
C GLU A 35 -0.01 8.68 -11.10
N LEU A 36 0.03 7.34 -11.00
CA LEU A 36 -0.71 6.44 -11.87
C LEU A 36 -2.15 6.19 -11.37
N GLU A 37 -2.52 6.73 -10.21
CA GLU A 37 -3.84 6.56 -9.57
C GLU A 37 -4.30 5.08 -9.52
N THR A 38 -3.35 4.15 -9.50
CA THR A 38 -3.61 2.71 -9.59
C THR A 38 -2.84 1.95 -8.53
N SER A 39 -3.49 0.96 -7.91
CA SER A 39 -2.86 0.10 -6.91
C SER A 39 -1.77 -0.80 -7.54
N PRO A 40 -0.62 -0.99 -6.89
CA PRO A 40 0.41 -1.94 -7.34
C PRO A 40 -0.07 -3.39 -7.51
N TYR A 41 -1.17 -3.76 -6.84
CA TYR A 41 -1.81 -5.08 -6.94
C TYR A 41 -2.66 -5.28 -8.21
N HIS A 42 -2.99 -4.19 -8.89
CA HIS A 42 -3.76 -4.19 -10.14
C HIS A 42 -2.89 -3.90 -11.36
N LEU A 43 -1.57 -3.83 -11.16
CA LEU A 43 -0.59 -3.70 -12.22
C LEU A 43 0.22 -4.98 -12.32
N TYR A 44 0.46 -5.42 -13.55
CA TYR A 44 1.08 -6.70 -13.84
C TYR A 44 2.30 -6.52 -14.72
N LEU A 45 3.42 -7.10 -14.28
CA LEU A 45 4.57 -7.35 -15.14
C LEU A 45 4.30 -8.64 -15.90
N ASN A 46 4.05 -8.51 -17.20
CA ASN A 46 3.82 -9.66 -18.08
C ASN A 46 5.08 -9.93 -18.90
N ALA A 47 5.42 -11.21 -19.07
CA ALA A 47 6.56 -11.64 -19.88
C ALA A 47 6.13 -12.59 -21.01
N ARG A 48 6.81 -12.49 -22.15
CA ARG A 48 6.69 -13.39 -23.31
C ARG A 48 8.03 -14.03 -23.61
N ASP A 49 8.02 -15.22 -24.20
CA ASP A 49 9.24 -15.96 -24.55
C ASP A 49 10.10 -15.23 -25.61
N THR A 50 9.45 -14.55 -26.55
CA THR A 50 10.13 -13.78 -27.61
C THR A 50 9.36 -12.51 -27.95
N ILE A 51 10.05 -11.53 -28.54
CA ILE A 51 9.44 -10.24 -28.95
C ILE A 51 8.30 -10.45 -29.95
N ALA A 52 8.42 -11.44 -30.85
CA ALA A 52 7.40 -11.78 -31.84
C ALA A 52 6.37 -12.81 -31.31
N GLY A 53 6.58 -13.33 -30.11
CA GLY A 53 5.70 -14.31 -29.47
C GLY A 53 4.35 -13.70 -29.10
N THR A 54 3.30 -14.49 -29.21
CA THR A 54 1.94 -14.09 -28.80
C THR A 54 1.60 -14.59 -27.40
N GLU A 55 2.24 -15.66 -26.95
CA GLU A 55 1.99 -16.34 -25.69
C GLU A 55 2.70 -15.64 -24.51
N VAL A 56 1.93 -15.38 -23.46
CA VAL A 56 2.43 -14.78 -22.22
C VAL A 56 2.79 -15.91 -21.26
N VAL A 57 4.06 -15.98 -20.87
CA VAL A 57 4.62 -17.07 -20.07
C VAL A 57 4.66 -16.78 -18.59
N SER A 58 4.63 -15.51 -18.20
CA SER A 58 4.47 -15.12 -16.80
C SER A 58 3.67 -13.83 -16.67
N SER A 59 2.99 -13.71 -15.53
CA SER A 59 2.23 -12.53 -15.15
C SER A 59 2.26 -12.45 -13.62
N VAL A 60 2.98 -11.48 -13.09
CA VAL A 60 3.14 -11.24 -11.65
C VAL A 60 2.68 -9.82 -11.34
N THR A 61 2.14 -9.58 -10.14
CA THR A 61 1.84 -8.20 -9.75
C THR A 61 3.14 -7.41 -9.58
N LEU A 62 3.09 -6.09 -9.78
CA LEU A 62 4.26 -5.26 -9.48
C LEU A 62 4.67 -5.35 -8.02
N PHE A 63 3.70 -5.53 -7.11
CA PHE A 63 3.95 -5.76 -5.70
C PHE A 63 4.74 -7.06 -5.44
N ASP A 64 4.25 -8.20 -5.97
CA ASP A 64 4.88 -9.51 -5.75
C ASP A 64 6.32 -9.51 -6.27
N GLU A 65 6.55 -8.91 -7.43
CA GLU A 65 7.88 -8.80 -8.02
C GLU A 65 8.81 -7.90 -7.20
N ALA A 66 8.34 -6.71 -6.76
CA ALA A 66 9.12 -5.82 -5.92
C ALA A 66 9.48 -6.48 -4.58
N LEU A 67 8.52 -7.17 -3.95
CA LEU A 67 8.75 -7.91 -2.71
C LEU A 67 9.78 -9.03 -2.93
N ALA A 68 9.67 -9.80 -4.01
CA ALA A 68 10.62 -10.85 -4.34
C ALA A 68 12.04 -10.30 -4.59
N CYS A 69 12.17 -9.12 -5.20
CA CYS A 69 13.46 -8.43 -5.35
C CYS A 69 14.07 -8.03 -4.00
N VAL A 70 13.28 -7.47 -3.09
CA VAL A 70 13.74 -7.09 -1.74
C VAL A 70 14.13 -8.31 -0.92
N GLN A 71 13.34 -9.38 -0.95
CA GLN A 71 13.65 -10.64 -0.25
C GLN A 71 14.94 -11.28 -0.77
N ARG A 72 15.18 -11.22 -2.09
CA ARG A 72 16.44 -11.67 -2.71
C ARG A 72 17.59 -10.68 -2.51
N GLN A 73 17.30 -9.45 -2.11
CA GLN A 73 18.22 -8.33 -2.04
C GLN A 73 18.93 -8.06 -3.38
N VAL A 74 18.19 -8.21 -4.48
CA VAL A 74 18.70 -8.06 -5.84
C VAL A 74 17.73 -7.21 -6.66
N GLY A 75 18.27 -6.19 -7.33
CA GLY A 75 17.53 -5.37 -8.26
C GLY A 75 17.06 -6.18 -9.49
N PRO A 76 15.90 -5.86 -10.07
CA PRO A 76 15.41 -6.56 -11.23
C PRO A 76 16.22 -6.22 -12.48
N THR A 77 16.24 -7.15 -13.44
CA THR A 77 16.76 -6.89 -14.79
C THR A 77 15.83 -7.58 -15.78
N TYR A 78 15.13 -6.78 -16.58
CA TYR A 78 14.18 -7.26 -17.56
C TYR A 78 14.68 -7.02 -18.98
N THR A 79 14.30 -7.92 -19.87
CA THR A 79 14.56 -7.74 -21.30
C THR A 79 13.45 -6.89 -21.92
N GLN A 80 13.82 -5.76 -22.48
CA GLN A 80 12.87 -4.87 -23.16
C GLN A 80 12.22 -5.58 -24.34
N GLY A 81 10.92 -5.36 -24.50
CA GLY A 81 10.12 -5.97 -25.58
C GLY A 81 9.59 -7.36 -25.26
N THR A 82 10.22 -8.09 -24.33
CA THR A 82 9.66 -9.35 -23.81
C THR A 82 8.96 -9.16 -22.47
N HIS A 83 9.32 -8.14 -21.70
CA HIS A 83 8.63 -7.72 -20.48
C HIS A 83 7.95 -6.37 -20.70
N GLN A 84 6.71 -6.23 -20.24
CA GLN A 84 5.95 -4.97 -20.24
C GLN A 84 4.94 -4.93 -19.09
N ILE A 85 4.45 -3.73 -18.77
CA ILE A 85 3.52 -3.49 -17.65
C ILE A 85 2.11 -3.22 -18.16
N PHE A 86 1.14 -3.91 -17.58
CA PHE A 86 -0.26 -3.88 -17.99
C PHE A 86 -1.21 -3.77 -16.79
N SER A 87 -2.42 -3.26 -17.04
CA SER A 87 -3.55 -3.30 -16.10
C SER A 87 -4.21 -4.67 -16.00
N LYS A 88 -3.86 -5.61 -16.91
CA LYS A 88 -4.47 -6.93 -17.01
C LYS A 88 -3.44 -8.06 -17.00
N ARG A 89 -3.75 -9.11 -16.24
CA ARG A 89 -2.96 -10.35 -16.22
C ARG A 89 -2.93 -11.00 -17.58
N TYR A 90 -1.77 -11.58 -17.92
CA TYR A 90 -1.56 -12.33 -19.17
C TYR A 90 -1.95 -11.58 -20.45
N SER A 91 -1.88 -10.25 -20.45
CA SER A 91 -2.19 -9.42 -21.61
C SER A 91 -0.96 -8.73 -22.17
N PHE A 92 -0.95 -8.56 -23.49
CA PHE A 92 -0.01 -7.71 -24.22
C PHE A 92 -0.76 -6.84 -25.23
N ALA A 93 -2.07 -6.67 -25.02
CA ALA A 93 -2.90 -5.82 -25.83
C ALA A 93 -2.48 -4.34 -25.59
N PRO A 94 -2.30 -3.52 -26.63
CA PRO A 94 -1.90 -2.12 -26.48
C PRO A 94 -2.81 -1.30 -25.56
N GLU A 95 -4.10 -1.63 -25.52
CA GLU A 95 -5.13 -1.00 -24.68
C GLU A 95 -4.96 -1.28 -23.19
N ASP A 96 -4.40 -2.44 -22.83
CA ASP A 96 -4.16 -2.82 -21.44
C ASP A 96 -2.82 -2.26 -20.94
N ARG A 97 -2.02 -1.65 -21.82
CA ARG A 97 -0.69 -1.12 -21.47
C ARG A 97 -0.83 0.14 -20.63
N ILE A 98 -0.11 0.18 -19.52
CA ILE A 98 -0.07 1.36 -18.65
C ILE A 98 0.68 2.49 -19.35
N LYS A 99 0.07 3.67 -19.38
CA LYS A 99 0.71 4.92 -19.79
C LYS A 99 1.37 5.55 -18.55
N GLY A 100 2.59 6.08 -18.71
CA GLY A 100 3.31 6.75 -17.63
C GLY A 100 4.26 5.86 -16.82
N LEU A 101 4.21 4.53 -17.00
CA LEU A 101 5.17 3.61 -16.41
C LEU A 101 5.65 2.59 -17.45
N ASP A 102 6.94 2.62 -17.73
CA ASP A 102 7.61 1.58 -18.51
C ASP A 102 8.47 0.68 -17.61
N VAL A 103 9.01 -0.38 -18.20
CA VAL A 103 9.80 -1.38 -17.48
C VAL A 103 11.08 -0.79 -16.90
N ILE A 104 11.70 0.18 -17.57
CA ILE A 104 12.92 0.84 -17.09
C ILE A 104 12.60 1.70 -15.85
N GLY A 105 11.49 2.44 -15.91
CA GLY A 105 10.98 3.21 -14.78
C GLY A 105 10.68 2.31 -13.59
N PHE A 106 10.03 1.18 -13.83
CA PHE A 106 9.78 0.19 -12.79
C PHE A 106 11.06 -0.42 -12.22
N GLU A 107 12.06 -0.77 -13.06
CA GLU A 107 13.37 -1.24 -12.58
C GLU A 107 14.02 -0.24 -11.63
N LYS A 108 14.01 1.04 -11.98
CA LYS A 108 14.56 2.11 -11.12
C LYS A 108 13.84 2.18 -9.79
N ILE A 109 12.51 2.18 -9.81
CA ILE A 109 11.69 2.18 -8.58
C ILE A 109 12.06 0.99 -7.70
N VAL A 110 12.12 -0.21 -8.25
CA VAL A 110 12.45 -1.41 -7.46
C VAL A 110 13.89 -1.38 -6.95
N MET A 111 14.86 -0.89 -7.75
CA MET A 111 16.24 -0.71 -7.28
C MET A 111 16.33 0.26 -6.11
N ASP A 112 15.61 1.39 -6.18
CA ASP A 112 15.57 2.39 -5.11
C ASP A 112 14.91 1.81 -3.84
N ILE A 113 13.87 0.99 -3.97
CA ILE A 113 13.22 0.28 -2.86
C ILE A 113 14.18 -0.75 -2.24
N VAL A 114 14.84 -1.57 -3.07
CA VAL A 114 15.83 -2.57 -2.59
C VAL A 114 16.92 -1.87 -1.81
N SER A 115 17.60 -0.88 -2.39
CA SER A 115 18.62 -0.07 -1.70
C SER A 115 18.07 0.54 -0.40
N SER A 116 16.90 1.19 -0.47
CA SER A 116 16.29 1.83 0.69
C SER A 116 16.01 0.87 1.83
N LEU A 117 15.64 -0.39 1.58
CA LEU A 117 15.27 -1.36 2.62
C LEU A 117 16.44 -2.25 3.07
N THR A 118 17.40 -2.55 2.19
CA THR A 118 18.49 -3.50 2.48
C THR A 118 19.78 -2.83 2.93
N GLU A 119 19.97 -1.53 2.70
CA GLU A 119 21.11 -0.79 3.25
C GLU A 119 21.00 -0.63 4.78
N GLU A 120 22.14 -0.61 5.47
CA GLU A 120 22.16 -0.57 6.94
C GLU A 120 21.59 0.73 7.55
N PRO A 121 20.74 0.66 8.60
CA PRO A 121 20.20 -0.56 9.19
C PRO A 121 19.25 -1.26 8.21
N SER A 122 19.42 -2.56 7.99
CA SER A 122 18.59 -3.33 7.06
C SER A 122 17.24 -3.71 7.68
N ILE A 123 16.20 -3.89 6.84
CA ILE A 123 14.91 -4.42 7.27
C ILE A 123 15.02 -5.90 7.65
N ASP A 124 14.21 -6.34 8.61
CA ASP A 124 14.05 -7.77 8.89
C ASP A 124 13.23 -8.46 7.79
N LEU A 125 13.83 -9.47 7.15
CA LEU A 125 13.20 -10.26 6.09
C LEU A 125 12.44 -11.49 6.63
N SER A 126 12.45 -11.73 7.95
CA SER A 126 11.81 -12.90 8.57
C SER A 126 10.28 -12.90 8.50
N ARG A 127 9.67 -11.75 8.16
CA ARG A 127 8.22 -11.50 8.12
C ARG A 127 7.56 -11.94 9.44
N PRO A 128 7.87 -11.28 10.56
CA PRO A 128 7.24 -11.59 11.85
C PRO A 128 5.72 -11.41 11.77
N ALA A 129 4.99 -12.26 12.49
CA ALA A 129 3.54 -12.20 12.54
C ALA A 129 3.08 -11.01 13.39
N LEU A 130 1.86 -10.54 13.13
CA LEU A 130 1.19 -9.63 14.05
C LEU A 130 0.74 -10.40 15.31
N ARG A 131 0.99 -9.83 16.48
CA ARG A 131 0.42 -10.36 17.72
C ARG A 131 -1.09 -10.08 17.75
N SER A 132 -1.84 -11.01 18.34
CA SER A 132 -3.26 -10.78 18.62
C SER A 132 -3.43 -9.62 19.61
N LEU A 133 -4.40 -8.75 19.35
CA LEU A 133 -4.66 -7.53 20.12
C LEU A 133 -6.10 -7.52 20.62
N ALA A 134 -6.30 -7.14 21.87
CA ALA A 134 -7.63 -6.77 22.35
C ALA A 134 -8.02 -5.39 21.79
N VAL A 135 -9.32 -5.12 21.73
CA VAL A 135 -9.86 -3.83 21.27
C VAL A 135 -9.31 -2.68 22.10
N GLU A 136 -9.26 -2.87 23.43
CA GLU A 136 -8.80 -1.88 24.39
C GLU A 136 -7.32 -1.54 24.21
N ASP A 137 -6.49 -2.52 23.84
CA ASP A 137 -5.07 -2.33 23.60
C ASP A 137 -4.83 -1.47 22.36
N LEU A 138 -5.52 -1.79 21.25
CA LEU A 138 -5.41 -0.99 20.04
C LEU A 138 -5.95 0.43 20.25
N GLU A 139 -7.08 0.59 20.93
CA GLU A 139 -7.60 1.92 21.28
C GLU A 139 -6.59 2.74 22.08
N SER A 140 -5.91 2.13 23.06
CA SER A 140 -4.90 2.79 23.88
C SER A 140 -3.72 3.28 23.02
N ILE A 141 -3.23 2.42 22.13
CA ILE A 141 -2.16 2.75 21.18
C ILE A 141 -2.58 3.91 20.28
N LEU A 142 -3.77 3.83 19.67
CA LEU A 142 -4.29 4.87 18.78
C LEU A 142 -4.48 6.20 19.51
N LYS A 143 -5.02 6.20 20.74
CA LYS A 143 -5.21 7.42 21.56
C LYS A 143 -3.88 8.11 21.86
N SER A 144 -2.79 7.36 22.02
CA SER A 144 -1.46 7.94 22.27
C SER A 144 -0.90 8.70 21.05
N HIS A 145 -1.28 8.30 19.84
CA HIS A 145 -0.81 8.90 18.59
C HIS A 145 -1.81 9.85 17.94
N LEU A 146 -3.09 9.74 18.28
CA LEU A 146 -4.19 10.55 17.77
C LEU A 146 -4.95 11.26 18.92
N PRO A 147 -4.27 12.10 19.72
CA PRO A 147 -4.90 12.75 20.87
C PRO A 147 -6.03 13.67 20.40
N GLY A 148 -7.25 13.42 20.89
CA GLY A 148 -8.45 14.22 20.56
C GLY A 148 -9.28 13.70 19.38
N VAL A 149 -8.89 12.58 18.73
CA VAL A 149 -9.76 11.89 17.78
C VAL A 149 -10.79 11.05 18.53
N GLY A 150 -12.07 11.26 18.21
CA GLY A 150 -13.15 10.36 18.62
C GLY A 150 -13.10 9.06 17.84
N LEU A 151 -12.35 8.05 18.32
CA LEU A 151 -12.21 6.76 17.62
C LEU A 151 -13.55 6.07 17.35
N ASN A 152 -14.54 6.26 18.24
CA ASN A 152 -15.89 5.71 18.09
C ASN A 152 -16.74 6.39 17.00
N GLU A 153 -16.32 7.56 16.56
CA GLU A 153 -16.97 8.38 15.54
C GLU A 153 -16.12 8.47 14.26
N THR A 154 -15.02 7.72 14.18
CA THR A 154 -14.12 7.74 13.03
C THR A 154 -14.32 6.51 12.17
N TYR A 155 -14.67 6.70 10.90
CA TYR A 155 -14.97 5.64 9.95
C TYR A 155 -14.00 5.66 8.77
N VAL A 156 -13.46 4.49 8.43
CA VAL A 156 -12.78 4.26 7.15
C VAL A 156 -13.84 3.80 6.15
N THR A 157 -14.07 4.60 5.12
CA THR A 157 -15.09 4.35 4.09
C THR A 157 -14.40 4.02 2.78
N GLY A 158 -14.76 2.88 2.19
CA GLY A 158 -14.27 2.41 0.90
C GLY A 158 -15.25 2.69 -0.22
N PHE A 159 -14.70 2.94 -1.40
CA PHE A 159 -15.43 3.29 -2.61
C PHE A 159 -15.10 2.31 -3.74
N GLY A 160 -16.11 1.98 -4.52
CA GLY A 160 -16.00 1.25 -5.77
C GLY A 160 -16.77 1.95 -6.88
N SER A 161 -16.82 1.29 -8.03
CA SER A 161 -17.66 1.69 -9.15
C SER A 161 -18.77 0.68 -9.33
N ASP A 162 -19.99 1.15 -9.60
CA ASP A 162 -21.07 0.30 -10.08
C ASP A 162 -20.88 -0.07 -11.57
N ASP A 163 -21.79 -0.90 -12.10
CA ASP A 163 -21.77 -1.38 -13.49
C ASP A 163 -21.91 -0.24 -14.52
N LEU A 164 -22.34 0.95 -14.10
CA LEU A 164 -22.49 2.15 -14.92
C LEU A 164 -21.34 3.15 -14.73
N GLY A 165 -20.33 2.80 -13.92
CA GLY A 165 -19.20 3.67 -13.59
C GLY A 165 -19.51 4.75 -12.54
N GLY A 166 -20.69 4.70 -11.91
CA GLY A 166 -21.05 5.52 -10.77
C GLY A 166 -20.28 5.12 -9.52
N ARG A 167 -19.82 6.11 -8.75
CA ARG A 167 -19.17 5.86 -7.47
C ARG A 167 -20.19 5.36 -6.46
N ILE A 168 -19.85 4.27 -5.77
CA ILE A 168 -20.67 3.70 -4.69
C ILE A 168 -19.80 3.43 -3.47
N ILE A 169 -20.41 3.52 -2.29
CA ILE A 169 -19.79 3.11 -1.03
C ILE A 169 -19.84 1.59 -0.93
N THR A 170 -18.68 0.94 -0.88
CA THR A 170 -18.55 -0.52 -0.77
C THR A 170 -18.37 -0.99 0.67
N SER A 171 -17.86 -0.12 1.55
CA SER A 171 -17.67 -0.42 2.96
C SER A 171 -17.61 0.86 3.80
N SER A 172 -18.00 0.77 5.06
CA SER A 172 -17.75 1.80 6.06
C SER A 172 -17.64 1.14 7.42
N ARG A 173 -16.45 1.19 8.03
CA ARG A 173 -16.15 0.54 9.32
C ARG A 173 -15.51 1.54 10.26
N LYS A 174 -15.75 1.40 11.56
CA LYS A 174 -15.03 2.20 12.56
C LYS A 174 -13.53 1.91 12.46
N LEU A 175 -12.70 2.92 12.72
CA LEU A 175 -11.25 2.83 12.55
C LEU A 175 -10.64 1.66 13.34
N VAL A 176 -11.08 1.47 14.59
CA VAL A 176 -10.58 0.40 15.47
C VAL A 176 -10.97 -0.97 14.91
N ASP A 177 -12.26 -1.17 14.61
CA ASP A 177 -12.77 -2.43 14.04
C ASP A 177 -12.15 -2.75 12.67
N TYR A 178 -11.91 -1.71 11.86
CA TYR A 178 -11.24 -1.84 10.58
C TYR A 178 -9.81 -2.37 10.76
N LEU A 179 -9.01 -1.73 11.62
CA LEU A 179 -7.62 -2.13 11.85
C LEU A 179 -7.50 -3.50 12.50
N LEU A 180 -8.34 -3.80 13.51
CA LEU A 180 -8.36 -5.11 14.15
C LEU A 180 -8.66 -6.22 13.16
N ALA A 181 -9.67 -6.04 12.29
CA ALA A 181 -10.01 -7.05 11.29
C ALA A 181 -8.83 -7.36 10.36
N HIS A 182 -8.03 -6.36 9.97
CA HIS A 182 -6.81 -6.59 9.20
C HIS A 182 -5.74 -7.32 10.03
N PHE A 183 -5.50 -6.87 11.26
CA PHE A 183 -4.47 -7.47 12.11
C PHE A 183 -4.78 -8.91 12.52
N ASP A 184 -6.05 -9.25 12.74
CA ASP A 184 -6.52 -10.61 13.01
C ASP A 184 -6.26 -11.55 11.82
N ASP A 185 -6.24 -11.02 10.60
CA ASP A 185 -5.91 -11.74 9.37
C ASP A 185 -4.40 -11.73 9.05
N ASP A 186 -3.54 -11.31 9.99
CA ASP A 186 -2.09 -11.09 9.78
C ASP A 186 -1.80 -10.14 8.61
N ASP A 187 -2.68 -9.15 8.39
CA ASP A 187 -2.57 -8.15 7.33
C ASP A 187 -2.34 -6.74 7.90
N ILE A 188 -1.51 -5.95 7.22
CA ILE A 188 -1.28 -4.55 7.57
C ILE A 188 -1.85 -3.72 6.42
N PRO A 189 -2.95 -2.98 6.62
CA PRO A 189 -3.60 -2.30 5.51
C PRO A 189 -2.71 -1.17 5.00
N PHE A 190 -2.54 -1.07 3.68
CA PHE A 190 -2.00 0.13 3.07
C PHE A 190 -3.09 0.82 2.27
N HIS A 191 -3.08 2.14 2.35
CA HIS A 191 -4.09 2.94 1.72
C HIS A 191 -3.48 3.79 0.61
N ALA A 192 -3.68 3.34 -0.64
CA ALA A 192 -3.26 4.09 -1.82
C ALA A 192 -4.03 5.42 -1.94
N LYS A 193 -3.39 6.43 -2.52
CA LYS A 193 -4.07 7.65 -2.96
C LYS A 193 -4.82 7.36 -4.28
N GLY A 194 -5.94 8.04 -4.50
CA GLY A 194 -6.83 7.76 -5.66
C GLY A 194 -8.33 7.67 -5.35
N GLY A 195 -8.78 8.13 -4.18
CA GLY A 195 -10.22 8.24 -3.87
C GLY A 195 -10.94 6.91 -3.58
N HIS A 196 -10.26 5.78 -3.61
CA HIS A 196 -10.82 4.47 -3.26
C HIS A 196 -11.19 4.34 -1.78
N GLN A 197 -10.60 5.17 -0.91
CA GLN A 197 -10.97 5.23 0.50
C GLN A 197 -10.90 6.68 0.99
N ALA A 198 -11.65 7.00 2.04
CA ALA A 198 -11.52 8.24 2.81
C ALA A 198 -11.97 8.03 4.26
N VAL A 199 -11.56 8.95 5.14
CA VAL A 199 -11.89 8.92 6.57
C VAL A 199 -13.01 9.93 6.84
N TYR A 200 -14.08 9.46 7.47
CA TYR A 200 -15.28 10.24 7.76
C TYR A 200 -15.63 10.21 9.25
N THR A 201 -16.37 11.22 9.70
CA THR A 201 -16.99 11.25 11.03
C THR A 201 -18.34 10.51 11.07
N GLN A 202 -18.86 10.09 9.91
CA GLN A 202 -20.12 9.37 9.78
C GLN A 202 -19.96 8.14 8.89
N ALA A 203 -20.64 7.05 9.28
CA ALA A 203 -20.68 5.84 8.49
C ALA A 203 -21.41 6.06 7.16
N PHE A 204 -20.94 5.39 6.11
CA PHE A 204 -21.54 5.40 4.76
C PHE A 204 -21.84 6.80 4.22
N SER A 205 -20.89 7.73 4.40
CA SER A 205 -21.01 9.11 3.92
C SER A 205 -20.03 9.41 2.78
N GLU A 206 -20.50 10.24 1.84
CA GLU A 206 -19.69 10.89 0.81
C GLU A 206 -19.67 12.42 0.95
N GLU A 207 -20.46 12.99 1.88
CA GLU A 207 -20.56 14.43 2.04
C GLU A 207 -19.25 15.06 2.53
N ALA A 208 -18.84 16.16 1.91
CA ALA A 208 -17.61 16.87 2.27
C ALA A 208 -17.62 17.38 3.72
N THR A 209 -18.80 17.68 4.26
CA THR A 209 -19.03 18.08 5.66
C THR A 209 -18.74 16.97 6.66
N HIS A 210 -18.81 15.70 6.23
CA HIS A 210 -18.53 14.54 7.07
C HIS A 210 -17.08 14.05 6.94
N ILE A 211 -16.26 14.64 6.07
CA ILE A 211 -14.83 14.29 5.98
C ILE A 211 -14.18 14.57 7.33
N HIS A 212 -13.36 13.63 7.81
CA HIS A 212 -12.70 13.80 9.09
C HIS A 212 -11.74 15.00 9.06
N PRO A 213 -11.89 15.99 9.95
CA PRO A 213 -11.19 17.28 9.82
C PRO A 213 -9.68 17.19 10.05
N GLN A 214 -9.21 16.08 10.62
CA GLN A 214 -7.82 15.90 11.03
C GLN A 214 -7.14 14.67 10.44
N LEU A 215 -7.91 13.65 10.02
CA LEU A 215 -7.40 12.37 9.60
C LEU A 215 -7.68 12.21 8.12
N THR A 216 -6.64 11.87 7.38
CA THR A 216 -6.75 11.50 5.99
C THR A 216 -6.22 10.09 5.83
N ILE A 217 -6.48 9.48 4.68
CA ILE A 217 -5.91 8.20 4.32
C ILE A 217 -4.36 8.19 4.38
N ALA A 218 -3.68 9.24 3.91
CA ALA A 218 -2.22 9.33 3.98
C ALA A 218 -1.69 9.30 5.44
N HIS A 219 -2.35 10.04 6.35
CA HIS A 219 -2.05 10.00 7.78
C HIS A 219 -2.25 8.60 8.40
N LEU A 220 -3.16 7.77 7.89
CA LEU A 220 -3.31 6.38 8.38
C LEU A 220 -2.09 5.53 8.02
N ASN A 221 -1.52 5.67 6.81
CA ASN A 221 -0.29 4.96 6.46
C ASN A 221 0.86 5.34 7.41
N ASP A 222 1.04 6.63 7.69
CA ASP A 222 2.08 7.09 8.62
C ASP A 222 1.84 6.60 10.05
N LEU A 223 0.58 6.52 10.48
CA LEU A 223 0.21 5.95 11.76
C LEU A 223 0.59 4.47 11.83
N LEU A 224 0.31 3.69 10.77
CA LEU A 224 0.67 2.28 10.70
C LEU A 224 2.19 2.08 10.74
N ILE A 225 2.96 2.89 9.99
CA ILE A 225 4.42 2.89 10.08
C ILE A 225 4.90 3.14 11.51
N ARG A 226 4.18 3.98 12.26
CA ARG A 226 4.53 4.31 13.63
C ARG A 226 4.21 3.19 14.62
N ILE A 227 3.06 2.54 14.50
CA ILE A 227 2.55 1.61 15.53
C ILE A 227 2.91 0.16 15.26
N VAL A 228 2.98 -0.27 13.99
CA VAL A 228 3.23 -1.66 13.61
C VAL A 228 4.47 -2.28 14.27
N PRO A 229 5.61 -1.59 14.43
CA PRO A 229 6.76 -2.18 15.11
C PRO A 229 6.46 -2.70 16.52
N ASP A 230 5.52 -2.07 17.23
CA ASP A 230 5.10 -2.48 18.57
C ASP A 230 4.03 -3.62 18.54
N LEU A 231 3.59 -4.02 17.35
CA LEU A 231 2.57 -5.05 17.13
C LEU A 231 3.15 -6.36 16.58
N LEU A 232 4.43 -6.39 16.19
CA LEU A 232 5.09 -7.60 15.69
C LEU A 232 5.48 -8.54 16.85
N SER A 233 5.36 -9.85 16.63
CA SER A 233 5.67 -10.92 17.59
C SER A 233 7.14 -11.31 17.65
#